data_AF-A0A349N3Q8-F1
#
_entry.id   AF-A0A349N3Q8-F1
#
_cell.length_a   1.000
_cell.length_b   1.000
_cell.length_c   1.000
_cell.angle_alpha   90.00
_cell.angle_beta   90.00
_cell.angle_gamma   90.00
#
_symmetry.space_group_name_H-M   'P 1'
#
loop_
_entity.id
_entity.type
_entity.pdbx_description
1 polymer ?
#
loop_
_entity_poly.entity_id
_entity_poly.type
_entity_poly.pdbx_seq_one_letter_code
_entity_poly.pdbx_strand_id
1 'polypeptide(L)' 'MSSDSLPNSTGLADFHPASRAWFEARFGQATQAQIEAWPQIRAGRHTLIAAPTGSGKTLAAFYA' A
#
# COMPACT_ATOMS: atom_id res chain seq x y z
N MET A 1 9.98 26.21 -10.19
CA MET A 1 9.36 25.18 -11.06
C MET A 1 10.27 23.97 -11.07
N SER A 2 10.15 23.14 -10.04
CA SER A 2 10.80 21.82 -9.99
C SER A 2 9.67 20.82 -9.82
N SER A 3 9.31 20.17 -10.92
CA SER A 3 8.42 19.01 -10.91
C SER A 3 9.23 17.83 -10.39
N ASP A 4 9.33 17.69 -9.07
CA ASP A 4 9.64 16.40 -8.46
C ASP A 4 8.40 15.52 -8.66
N SER A 5 8.43 14.72 -9.73
CA SER A 5 7.46 13.67 -9.94
C SER A 5 7.59 12.68 -8.79
N LEU A 6 6.69 12.77 -7.81
CA LEU A 6 6.49 11.75 -6.78
C LEU A 6 6.41 10.39 -7.50
N PRO A 7 7.32 9.43 -7.25
CA PRO A 7 7.24 8.13 -7.89
C PRO A 7 5.91 7.50 -7.48
N ASN A 8 5.05 7.21 -8.46
CA ASN A 8 3.73 6.58 -8.35
C ASN A 8 3.35 6.22 -6.92
N SER A 9 2.68 7.14 -6.22
CA SER A 9 2.14 6.96 -4.86
C SER A 9 1.04 5.89 -4.78
N THR A 10 0.87 5.07 -5.80
CA THR A 10 0.03 3.88 -5.80
C THR A 10 0.84 2.78 -5.14
N GLY A 11 0.59 2.50 -3.85
CA GLY A 11 1.26 1.41 -3.12
C GLY A 11 1.22 0.04 -3.84
N LEU A 12 0.34 -0.11 -4.84
CA LEU A 12 0.17 -1.27 -5.70
C LEU A 12 1.16 -1.36 -6.90
N ALA A 13 1.98 -0.33 -7.17
CA ALA A 13 2.85 -0.29 -8.35
C ALA A 13 3.86 -1.45 -8.37
N ASP A 14 4.33 -1.85 -7.19
CA ASP A 14 5.34 -2.89 -7.03
C ASP A 14 4.76 -4.32 -6.90
N PHE A 15 3.43 -4.44 -6.94
CA PHE A 15 2.75 -5.72 -6.86
C PHE A 15 2.76 -6.45 -8.20
N HIS A 16 2.71 -7.77 -8.15
CA HIS A 16 2.49 -8.57 -9.35
C HIS A 16 1.19 -8.10 -10.06
N PRO A 17 1.17 -7.95 -11.40
CA PRO A 17 0.04 -7.37 -12.13
C PRO A 17 -1.31 -8.04 -11.82
N ALA A 18 -1.33 -9.36 -11.64
CA ALA A 18 -2.55 -10.09 -11.28
C ALA A 18 -3.08 -9.71 -9.89
N SER A 19 -2.19 -9.55 -8.91
CA SER A 19 -2.53 -9.13 -7.55
C SER A 19 -3.08 -7.70 -7.56
N ARG A 20 -2.38 -6.76 -8.22
CA ARG A 20 -2.85 -5.39 -8.41
C ARG A 20 -4.24 -5.33 -9.06
N ALA A 21 -4.45 -6.04 -10.17
CA ALA A 21 -5.73 -6.03 -10.87
C ALA A 21 -6.87 -6.57 -10.00
N TRP A 22 -6.62 -7.65 -9.25
CA TRP A 22 -7.60 -8.17 -8.28
C TRP A 22 -7.90 -7.16 -7.18
N PHE A 23 -6.86 -6.52 -6.61
CA PHE A 23 -7.03 -5.53 -5.55
C PHE A 23 -7.87 -4.34 -6.04
N GLU A 24 -7.53 -3.79 -7.20
CA GLU A 24 -8.23 -2.66 -7.80
C GLU A 24 -9.69 -3.01 -8.10
N ALA A 25 -9.97 -4.19 -8.65
CA ALA A 25 -11.33 -4.64 -8.90
C ALA A 25 -12.13 -4.85 -7.60
N ARG A 26 -11.49 -5.31 -6.52
CA ARG A 26 -12.17 -5.67 -5.26
C ARG A 26 -12.32 -4.51 -4.29
N PHE A 27 -11.37 -3.58 -4.26
CA PHE A 27 -11.24 -2.53 -3.25
C PHE A 27 -11.05 -1.12 -3.84
N GLY A 28 -10.79 -0.99 -5.14
CA GLY A 28 -10.50 0.28 -5.79
C GLY A 28 -9.07 0.75 -5.51
N GLN A 29 -8.89 1.59 -4.51
CA GLN A 29 -7.60 2.21 -4.20
C GLN A 29 -7.08 1.79 -2.83
N ALA A 30 -5.75 1.73 -2.70
CA ALA A 30 -5.10 1.45 -1.43
C ALA A 30 -5.36 2.60 -0.43
N THR A 31 -5.57 2.26 0.84
CA THR A 31 -5.69 3.26 1.91
C THR A 31 -4.32 3.84 2.24
N GLN A 32 -4.30 5.01 2.88
CA GLN A 32 -3.04 5.61 3.34
C GLN A 32 -2.22 4.68 4.24
N ALA A 33 -2.89 3.97 5.16
CA ALA A 33 -2.24 3.00 6.05
C ALA A 33 -1.58 1.83 5.28
N GLN A 34 -2.11 1.45 4.13
CA GLN A 34 -1.54 0.42 3.27
C GLN A 34 -0.34 0.95 2.48
N ILE A 35 -0.50 2.14 1.86
CA ILE A 35 0.55 2.81 1.08
C ILE A 35 1.80 3.06 1.93
N GLU A 36 1.63 3.48 3.19
CA GLU A 36 2.74 3.71 4.10
C GLU A 36 3.37 2.42 4.64
N ALA A 37 2.56 1.38 4.88
CA ALA A 37 3.03 0.15 5.49
C ALA A 37 3.77 -0.78 4.53
N TRP A 38 3.27 -0.97 3.30
CA TRP A 38 3.82 -1.97 2.37
C TRP A 38 5.32 -1.79 2.06
N PRO A 39 5.85 -0.57 1.80
CA PRO A 39 7.28 -0.39 1.58
C PRO A 39 8.12 -0.74 2.82
N GLN A 40 7.59 -0.57 4.03
CA GLN A 40 8.28 -0.92 5.28
C GLN A 40 8.30 -2.43 5.50
N ILE A 41 7.14 -3.08 5.31
CA ILE A 41 6.99 -4.53 5.47
C ILE A 41 7.80 -5.29 4.42
N ARG A 42 7.75 -4.88 3.14
CA ARG A 42 8.53 -5.49 2.05
C ARG A 42 10.03 -5.41 2.26
N ALA A 43 10.49 -4.35 2.91
CA ALA A 43 11.89 -4.20 3.28
C ALA A 43 12.29 -5.03 4.52
N GLY A 44 11.41 -5.89 5.04
CA GLY A 44 11.65 -6.76 6.19
C GLY A 44 11.65 -6.03 7.53
N ARG A 45 11.15 -4.78 7.61
CA ARG A 45 11.15 -4.01 8.86
C ARG A 45 9.95 -4.35 9.72
N HIS A 46 10.18 -4.49 11.03
CA HIS A 46 9.10 -4.52 12.01
C HIS A 46 8.31 -3.20 11.93
N THR A 47 7.02 -3.30 11.61
CA THR A 47 6.18 -2.15 11.30
C THR A 47 4.97 -2.12 12.24
N LEU A 48 4.85 -1.07 13.05
CA LEU A 48 3.66 -0.81 13.85
C LEU A 48 2.72 0.11 13.07
N ILE A 49 1.52 -0.38 12.75
CA ILE A 49 0.50 0.40 12.03
C ILE A 49 -0.53 0.92 13.02
N ALA A 50 -0.46 2.21 13.33
CA ALA A 50 -1.44 2.91 14.18
C ALA A 50 -2.39 3.76 13.31
N ALA A 51 -3.59 3.23 13.04
CA ALA A 51 -4.62 3.91 12.26
C ALA A 51 -6.02 3.57 12.80
N PRO A 52 -7.06 4.38 12.52
CA PRO A 52 -8.45 4.11 12.92
C PRO A 52 -8.97 2.73 12.47
N THR A 53 -10.10 2.31 13.04
CA THR A 53 -10.85 1.16 12.51
C THR A 53 -11.31 1.46 11.07
N GLY A 54 -11.44 0.41 10.25
CA GLY A 54 -11.82 0.57 8.83
C GLY A 54 -10.68 1.01 7.89
N SER A 55 -9.50 1.42 8.39
CA SER A 55 -8.36 1.85 7.54
C SER A 55 -7.64 0.70 6.80
N GLY A 56 -8.14 -0.54 6.85
CA GLY A 56 -7.57 -1.65 6.10
C GLY A 56 -6.24 -2.22 6.64
N LYS A 57 -5.93 -2.02 7.94
CA LYS A 57 -4.68 -2.47 8.59
C LYS A 57 -4.40 -3.97 8.46
N THR A 58 -5.44 -4.80 8.46
CA THR A 58 -5.28 -6.25 8.24
C THR A 58 -4.70 -6.52 6.86
N LEU A 59 -5.29 -5.94 5.82
CA LEU A 59 -4.77 -6.10 4.46
C LEU A 59 -3.40 -5.43 4.30
N ALA A 60 -3.14 -4.32 4.99
CA ALA A 60 -1.81 -3.71 5.02
C ALA A 60 -0.73 -4.69 5.53
N ALA A 61 -1.04 -5.47 6.58
CA ALA A 61 -0.10 -6.43 7.16
C ALA A 61 0.10 -7.72 6.34
N PHE A 62 -0.95 -8.20 5.65
CA PHE A 62 -0.92 -9.51 4.97
C PHE A 62 -0.64 -9.44 3.47
N TYR A 63 -0.83 -8.28 2.83
CA TYR A 63 -0.73 -8.16 1.39
C TYR A 63 0.67 -7.73 0.91
N ALA A 64 1.53 -7.25 1.81
CA ALA A 64 2.82 -6.61 1.49
C ALA A 64 3.77 -7.44 0.62
#